data_AF-A0A434EFR9-F1
#
_entry.id   AF-A0A434EFR9-F1
#
_cell.length_a   1.000
_cell.length_b   1.000
_cell.length_c   1.000
_cell.angle_alpha   90.00
_cell.angle_beta   90.00
_cell.angle_gamma   90.00
#
_symmetry.space_group_name_H-M   'P 1'
#
loop_
_entity.id
_entity.type
_entity.pdbx_description
1 polymer ?
#
loop_
_entity_poly.entity_id
_entity_poly.type
_entity_poly.pdbx_seq_one_letter_code
_entity_poly.pdbx_strand_id
1 'polypeptide(L)' 'MNKALEGVRILDFSHLLQGPFATQLLGDMGADVIKIERAGAGDMFRSMA' A
#
# COMPACT_ATOMS: atom_id res chain seq x y z
N MET A 1 -20.53 -6.58 8.89
CA MET A 1 -20.35 -7.35 7.65
C MET A 1 -18.86 -7.43 7.40
N ASN A 2 -18.32 -8.62 7.14
CA ASN A 2 -16.89 -8.76 6.87
C ASN A 2 -16.55 -8.22 5.49
N LYS A 3 -15.42 -7.53 5.37
CA LYS A 3 -14.93 -7.06 4.07
C LYS A 3 -14.26 -8.21 3.31
N ALA A 4 -14.20 -8.11 1.97
CA ALA A 4 -13.74 -9.19 1.10
C ALA A 4 -12.31 -9.69 1.39
N LEU A 5 -11.43 -8.82 1.88
CA LEU A 5 -10.03 -9.12 2.19
C LEU A 5 -9.71 -9.03 3.68
N GLU A 6 -10.73 -9.08 4.54
CA GLU A 6 -10.51 -9.07 5.99
C GLU A 6 -9.65 -10.25 6.44
N GLY A 7 -8.63 -9.97 7.26
CA GLY A 7 -7.64 -10.97 7.72
C GLY A 7 -6.46 -11.20 6.77
N VAL A 8 -6.46 -10.60 5.58
CA VAL A 8 -5.31 -10.65 4.65
C VAL A 8 -4.32 -9.53 5.01
N ARG A 9 -3.05 -9.89 5.23
CA ARG A 9 -1.95 -8.93 5.39
C ARG A 9 -1.10 -8.86 4.13
N ILE A 10 -0.82 -7.64 3.67
CA ILE A 10 -0.02 -7.37 2.47
C ILE A 10 1.19 -6.54 2.86
N LEU A 11 2.39 -7.00 2.47
CA LEU A 11 3.60 -6.19 2.50
C LEU A 11 3.78 -5.54 1.12
N ASP A 12 3.62 -4.22 1.05
CA ASP A 12 3.67 -3.46 -0.18
C ASP A 12 5.05 -2.82 -0.37
N PHE A 13 5.83 -3.35 -1.32
CA PHE A 13 7.14 -2.82 -1.73
C PHE A 13 7.06 -2.00 -3.03
N SER A 14 5.85 -1.73 -3.51
CA SER A 14 5.67 -0.99 -4.75
C SER A 14 6.01 0.48 -4.58
N HIS A 15 6.22 1.17 -5.70
CA HIS A 15 6.65 2.56 -5.73
C HIS A 15 5.90 3.35 -6.79
N LEU A 16 6.00 4.68 -6.71
CA LEU A 16 5.33 5.61 -7.63
C LEU A 16 3.80 5.44 -7.56
N LEU A 17 3.11 5.31 -8.69
CA LEU A 17 1.65 5.43 -8.74
C LEU A 17 0.94 4.08 -8.82
N GLN A 18 1.26 3.24 -9.81
CA GLN A 18 0.42 2.10 -10.17
C GLN A 18 0.36 1.03 -9.07
N GLY A 19 1.50 0.77 -8.42
CA GLY A 19 1.57 -0.22 -7.35
C GLY A 19 0.84 0.23 -6.07
N PRO A 20 1.14 1.42 -5.51
CA PRO A 20 0.45 1.91 -4.33
C PRO A 20 -1.05 2.09 -4.57
N PHE A 21 -1.47 2.44 -5.80
CA PHE A 21 -2.88 2.49 -6.16
C PHE A 21 -3.54 1.10 -6.12
N ALA A 22 -2.86 0.07 -6.62
CA ALA A 22 -3.39 -1.29 -6.57
C ALA A 22 -3.56 -1.77 -5.12
N THR A 23 -2.56 -1.57 -4.26
CA THR A 23 -2.62 -2.00 -2.85
C THR A 23 -3.57 -1.15 -2.02
N GLN A 24 -3.76 0.13 -2.35
CA GLN A 24 -4.81 0.97 -1.76
C GLN A 24 -6.20 0.38 -2.02
N LEU A 25 -6.50 -0.06 -3.25
CA LEU A 25 -7.78 -0.70 -3.56
C LEU A 25 -8.01 -1.98 -2.75
N LEU A 26 -6.95 -2.77 -2.53
CA LEU A 26 -7.02 -3.96 -1.67
C LEU A 26 -7.25 -3.60 -0.19
N GLY A 27 -6.66 -2.49 0.29
CA GLY A 27 -6.93 -1.94 1.62
C GLY A 27 -8.38 -1.49 1.78
N ASP A 28 -8.95 -0.84 0.76
CA ASP A 28 -10.38 -0.46 0.75
C ASP A 28 -11.29 -1.69 0.87
N MET A 29 -10.89 -2.80 0.24
CA MET A 29 -11.52 -4.12 0.33
C MET A 29 -11.24 -4.87 1.65
N GLY A 30 -10.48 -4.29 2.59
CA GLY A 30 -10.31 -4.80 3.96
C GLY A 30 -8.96 -5.43 4.30
N ALA A 31 -7.98 -5.39 3.40
CA ALA A 31 -6.64 -5.89 3.69
C ALA A 31 -5.87 -4.98 4.66
N ASP A 32 -5.02 -5.58 5.50
CA ASP A 32 -4.02 -4.89 6.32
C ASP A 32 -2.75 -4.67 5.48
N VAL A 33 -2.63 -3.49 4.88
CA VAL A 33 -1.55 -3.14 3.95
C VAL A 33 -0.45 -2.37 4.68
N ILE A 34 0.74 -2.97 4.75
CA ILE A 34 1.93 -2.35 5.32
C ILE A 34 2.83 -1.90 4.17
N LYS A 35 2.90 -0.59 3.94
CA LYS A 35 3.81 0.00 2.96
C LYS A 35 5.24 -0.04 3.49
N ILE A 36 6.12 -0.70 2.74
CA ILE A 36 7.55 -0.71 3.00
C ILE A 36 8.21 0.36 2.13
N GLU A 37 9.03 1.17 2.77
CA GLU A 37 9.72 2.27 2.12
C GLU A 37 11.19 2.31 2.51
N ARG A 38 12.00 2.96 1.68
CA ARG A 38 13.42 3.09 1.91
C ARG A 38 13.67 4.01 3.11
N ALA A 39 14.37 3.51 4.13
CA ALA A 39 14.70 4.31 5.31
C ALA A 39 15.39 5.63 4.92
N GLY A 40 14.94 6.74 5.52
CA GLY A 40 15.49 8.08 5.29
C GLY A 40 15.03 8.79 4.02
N ALA A 41 14.52 8.07 3.01
CA ALA A 41 14.08 8.67 1.73
C ALA A 41 12.57 8.51 1.47
N GLY A 42 11.96 7.44 1.96
CA GLY A 42 10.57 7.10 1.62
C GLY A 42 10.41 6.66 0.16
N ASP A 43 9.16 6.63 -0.29
CA ASP A 43 8.79 6.52 -1.70
C ASP A 43 9.16 7.80 -2.46
N MET A 44 9.68 7.65 -3.69
CA MET A 44 10.01 8.77 -4.56
C MET A 44 8.81 9.70 -4.78
N PHE A 45 7.59 9.16 -4.82
CA PHE A 45 6.37 9.94 -5.00
C PHE A 45 6.17 11.02 -3.92
N ARG A 46 6.72 10.83 -2.71
CA ARG A 46 6.66 11.83 -1.62
C ARG A 46 7.43 13.11 -1.92
N SER A 47 8.43 13.04 -2.79
CA SER A 47 9.31 14.16 -3.17
C SER A 47 8.92 14.83 -4.49
N MET A 48 7.85 14.37 -5.14
CA MET A 48 7.38 14.88 -6.43
C MET A 48 6.31 15.98 -6.31
N ALA A 49 6.15 16.54 -5.11
CA ALA A 49 5.26 17.67 -4.82
C ALA A 49 5.93 19.02 -5.10
#